data_AF-A0A7K3J0G0-F1
#
_entry.id   AF-A0A7K3J0G0-F1
#
_cell.length_a   1.000
_cell.length_b   1.000
_cell.length_c   1.000
_cell.angle_alpha   90.00
_cell.angle_beta   90.00
_cell.angle_gamma   90.00
#
_symmetry.space_group_name_H-M   'P 1'
#
loop_
_entity.id
_entity.type
_entity.pdbx_description
1 polymer ?
#
loop_
_entity_poly.entity_id
_entity_poly.type
_entity_poly.pdbx_seq_one_letter_code
_entity_poly.pdbx_strand_id
1 'polypeptide(L)'
;TLGDRMLDSVEKVRSFLHELHHASFPAARRDFDNVMDYALKNGHKGTFERWDWAFYSEKLRKAKFEIDDELLRPYFALENLE
;
A
#
# COMPACT_ATOMS: atom_id res chain seq x y z
N THR A 1 -20.72 21.93 -4.68
CA THR A 1 -20.49 22.60 -3.38
C THR A 1 -20.49 21.54 -2.28
N LEU A 2 -19.85 21.80 -1.12
CA LEU A 2 -19.78 20.88 0.03
C LEU A 2 -21.14 20.62 0.73
N GLY A 3 -22.25 21.09 0.17
CA GLY A 3 -23.54 21.22 0.86
C GLY A 3 -24.21 19.94 1.36
N ASP A 4 -23.81 18.76 0.87
CA ASP A 4 -24.36 17.45 1.27
C ASP A 4 -23.30 16.44 1.76
N ARG A 5 -22.12 16.93 2.18
CA ARG A 5 -21.03 16.06 2.65
C ARG A 5 -20.93 16.09 4.17
N MET A 6 -20.65 14.94 4.80
CA MET A 6 -20.48 14.79 6.26
C MET A 6 -19.51 15.78 6.94
N LEU A 7 -18.63 16.43 6.17
CA LEU A 7 -17.70 17.43 6.67
C LEU A 7 -18.05 18.79 6.06
N ASP A 8 -18.56 19.68 6.91
CA ASP A 8 -19.21 20.94 6.49
C ASP A 8 -18.23 22.05 6.05
N SER A 9 -16.92 21.79 6.03
CA SER A 9 -15.94 22.81 5.63
C SER A 9 -14.65 22.22 5.06
N VAL A 10 -14.02 22.99 4.16
CA VAL A 10 -12.69 22.69 3.60
C VAL A 10 -11.63 22.58 4.70
N GLU A 11 -11.75 23.40 5.76
CA GLU A 11 -10.79 23.40 6.87
C GLU A 11 -10.85 22.10 7.67
N LYS A 12 -12.06 21.61 7.99
CA LYS A 12 -12.24 20.29 8.64
C LYS A 12 -11.63 19.17 7.79
N VAL A 13 -11.81 19.20 6.47
CA VAL A 13 -11.21 18.21 5.56
C VAL A 13 -9.68 18.27 5.61
N ARG A 14 -9.09 19.48 5.60
CA ARG A 14 -7.63 19.64 5.66
C ARG A 14 -7.05 19.16 6.99
N SER A 15 -7.68 19.52 8.12
CA SER A 15 -7.25 19.04 9.45
C SER A 15 -7.29 17.52 9.51
N PHE A 16 -8.40 16.93 9.07
CA PHE A 16 -8.55 15.47 9.04
C PHE A 16 -7.47 14.78 8.20
N LEU A 17 -7.20 15.28 6.98
CA LEU A 17 -6.14 14.71 6.13
C LEU A 17 -4.76 14.88 6.75
N HIS A 18 -4.50 15.99 7.44
CA HIS A 18 -3.23 16.23 8.12
C HIS A 18 -3.02 15.29 9.31
N GLU A 19 -4.06 15.07 10.11
CA GLU A 19 -4.06 14.11 11.22
C GLU A 19 -3.84 12.68 10.71
N LEU A 20 -4.56 12.29 9.66
CA LEU A 20 -4.40 10.99 9.02
C LEU A 20 -3.00 10.80 8.46
N HIS A 21 -2.46 11.81 7.77
CA HIS A 21 -1.09 11.78 7.26
C HIS A 21 -0.07 11.59 8.39
N HIS A 22 -0.18 12.40 9.46
CA HIS A 22 0.74 12.32 10.59
C HIS A 22 0.70 10.92 11.26
N ALA A 23 -0.48 10.34 11.40
CA ALA A 23 -0.63 9.01 11.98
C ALA A 23 -0.13 7.87 11.05
N SER A 24 -0.35 7.99 9.74
CA SER A 24 -0.04 6.92 8.77
C SER A 24 1.37 6.97 8.19
N PHE A 25 1.98 8.15 8.08
CA PHE A 25 3.27 8.35 7.43
C PHE A 25 4.41 7.49 8.02
N PRO A 26 4.55 7.33 9.35
CA PRO A 26 5.59 6.48 9.91
C PRO A 26 5.46 5.01 9.48
N ALA A 27 4.23 4.51 9.34
CA ALA A 27 3.99 3.15 8.86
C ALA A 27 4.34 3.03 7.37
N ALA A 28 3.85 3.95 6.55
CA ALA A 28 4.18 4.00 5.12
C ALA A 28 5.70 4.06 4.88
N ARG A 29 6.44 4.83 5.71
CA ARG A 29 7.89 4.91 5.62
C ARG A 29 8.58 3.57 5.96
N ARG A 30 8.15 2.90 7.02
CA ARG A 30 8.68 1.57 7.37
C ARG A 30 8.42 0.55 6.27
N ASP A 31 7.23 0.56 5.69
CA ASP A 31 6.88 -0.33 4.58
C ASP A 31 7.76 -0.04 3.37
N PHE A 32 8.04 1.24 3.11
CA PHE A 32 8.96 1.61 2.04
C PHE A 32 10.38 1.15 2.27
N ASP A 33 10.93 1.40 3.45
CA ASP A 33 12.29 0.97 3.78
C ASP A 33 12.40 -0.57 3.70
N ASN A 34 11.36 -1.31 4.13
CA ASN A 34 11.31 -2.76 4.01
C ASN A 34 11.34 -3.27 2.56
N VAL A 35 10.55 -2.66 1.67
CA VAL A 35 10.50 -3.05 0.24
C VAL A 35 11.80 -2.69 -0.45
N MET A 36 12.34 -1.50 -0.18
CA MET A 36 13.62 -1.04 -0.73
C MET A 36 14.77 -1.96 -0.29
N ASP A 37 14.86 -2.27 1.00
CA ASP A 37 15.88 -3.18 1.54
C ASP A 37 15.78 -4.57 0.92
N TYR A 38 14.56 -5.08 0.74
CA TYR A 38 14.34 -6.34 0.05
C TYR A 38 14.80 -6.27 -1.40
N ALA A 39 14.48 -5.20 -2.12
CA ALA A 39 14.90 -5.01 -3.51
C ALA A 39 16.43 -5.00 -3.65
N LEU A 40 17.12 -4.22 -2.81
CA LEU A 40 18.59 -4.12 -2.81
C LEU A 40 19.26 -5.46 -2.51
N LYS A 41 18.72 -6.24 -1.56
CA LYS A 41 19.21 -7.59 -1.24
C LYS A 41 18.97 -8.59 -2.37
N ASN A 42 17.97 -8.36 -3.22
CA ASN A 42 17.57 -9.26 -4.31
C ASN A 42 18.03 -8.77 -5.69
N GLY A 43 19.11 -7.98 -5.74
CA GLY A 43 19.80 -7.65 -6.99
C GLY A 43 19.23 -6.45 -7.74
N HIS A 44 18.36 -5.65 -7.13
CA HIS A 44 18.01 -4.34 -7.67
C HIS A 44 19.26 -3.44 -7.75
N LYS A 45 19.42 -2.73 -8.86
CA LYS A 45 20.56 -1.85 -9.13
C LYS A 45 20.04 -0.46 -9.46
N GLY A 46 20.71 0.56 -8.92
CA GLY A 46 20.34 1.96 -9.13
C GLY A 46 19.39 2.47 -8.05
N THR A 47 18.73 3.58 -8.35
CA THR A 47 17.75 4.22 -7.46
C THR A 47 16.45 3.44 -7.49
N PHE A 48 15.90 3.17 -6.30
CA PHE A 48 14.59 2.55 -6.17
C PHE A 48 13.49 3.55 -6.53
N GLU A 49 12.75 3.26 -7.61
CA GLU A 49 11.77 4.17 -8.19
C GLU A 49 10.33 3.71 -7.91
N ARG A 50 9.36 4.60 -8.20
CA ARG A 50 7.94 4.35 -7.89
C ARG A 50 7.39 3.08 -8.54
N TRP A 51 7.85 2.72 -9.74
CA TRP A 51 7.38 1.54 -10.46
C TRP A 51 7.99 0.23 -9.91
N ASP A 52 9.13 0.29 -9.22
CA ASP A 52 9.76 -0.89 -8.61
C ASP A 52 8.93 -1.42 -7.42
N TRP A 53 8.15 -0.53 -6.79
CA TRP A 53 7.29 -0.85 -5.66
C TRP A 53 6.41 -2.08 -5.89
N ALA A 54 5.61 -2.09 -6.96
CA ALA A 54 4.62 -3.12 -7.18
C ALA A 54 5.28 -4.50 -7.32
N PHE A 55 6.44 -4.57 -7.98
CA PHE A 55 7.15 -5.82 -8.18
C PHE A 55 7.80 -6.35 -6.89
N TYR A 56 8.52 -5.49 -6.15
CA TYR A 56 9.25 -5.93 -4.96
C TYR A 56 8.36 -6.09 -3.73
N SER A 57 7.26 -5.35 -3.62
CA SER A 57 6.27 -5.55 -2.56
C SER A 57 5.62 -6.92 -2.65
N GLU A 58 5.25 -7.37 -3.86
CA GLU A 58 4.71 -8.70 -4.09
C GLU A 58 5.69 -9.82 -3.73
N LYS A 59 6.95 -9.68 -4.18
CA LYS A 59 7.99 -10.64 -3.82
C LYS A 59 8.25 -10.66 -2.31
N LEU A 60 8.27 -9.51 -1.65
CA LEU A 60 8.44 -9.42 -0.21
C LEU A 60 7.27 -10.08 0.54
N ARG A 61 6.03 -9.89 0.07
CA ARG A 61 4.83 -10.50 0.65
C ARG A 61 4.88 -12.03 0.54
N LYS A 62 5.21 -12.56 -0.64
CA LYS A 62 5.43 -14.00 -0.85
C LYS A 62 6.51 -14.54 0.09
N ALA A 63 7.63 -13.83 0.24
CA ALA A 63 8.73 -14.25 1.10
C ALA A 63 8.43 -14.17 2.61
N LYS A 64 7.63 -13.19 3.06
CA LYS A 64 7.33 -12.99 4.49
C LYS A 64 6.16 -13.84 5.00
N PHE A 65 5.15 -14.07 4.15
CA PHE A 65 3.88 -14.65 4.59
C PHE A 65 3.54 -15.97 3.89
N GLU A 66 4.35 -16.40 2.91
CA GLU A 66 4.06 -17.59 2.08
C GLU A 66 2.69 -17.52 1.36
N ILE A 67 2.12 -16.30 1.25
CA ILE A 67 0.86 -16.06 0.55
C ILE A 67 1.17 -15.75 -0.90
N ASP A 68 0.60 -16.56 -1.81
CA ASP A 68 0.64 -16.32 -3.25
C ASP A 68 -0.78 -16.01 -3.76
N ASP A 69 -0.98 -14.86 -4.39
CA ASP A 69 -2.26 -14.51 -5.02
C ASP A 69 -2.69 -15.53 -6.08
N GLU A 70 -1.75 -16.24 -6.70
CA GLU A 70 -2.10 -17.32 -7.64
C GLU A 70 -2.78 -18.49 -6.93
N LEU A 71 -2.41 -18.78 -5.67
CA LEU A 71 -3.07 -19.80 -4.86
C LEU A 71 -4.45 -19.36 -4.39
N LEU A 72 -4.70 -18.05 -4.29
CA LEU A 72 -5.98 -17.49 -3.88
C LEU A 72 -7.01 -17.42 -5.02
N ARG A 73 -6.57 -17.40 -6.28
CA ARG A 73 -7.46 -17.30 -7.46
C ARG A 73 -8.66 -18.27 -7.46
N PRO A 74 -8.51 -19.58 -7.14
CA PRO A 74 -9.63 -20.51 -7.14
C PRO A 74 -10.70 -20.20 -6.08
N TYR A 75 -10.33 -19.50 -5.01
CA TYR A 75 -11.23 -19.17 -3.89
C TYR A 75 -12.02 -17.87 -4.13
N PHE A 76 -11.59 -17.04 -5.07
CA PHE A 76 -12.27 -15.80 -5.47
C PHE A 76 -12.84 -15.91 -6.89
N ALA A 77 -13.48 -17.04 -7.20
CA ALA A 77 -14.23 -17.19 -8.44
C ALA A 77 -15.44 -16.24 -8.44
N LEU A 78 -15.70 -15.56 -9.56
CA LEU A 78 -16.78 -14.58 -9.70
C LEU A 78 -18.16 -15.18 -9.39
N GLU A 79 -18.31 -16.48 -9.63
CA GLU A 79 -19.52 -17.26 -9.36
C GLU A 79 -19.80 -17.46 -7.85
N ASN A 80 -18.79 -17.30 -6.99
CA ASN A 80 -18.88 -17.55 -5.54
C ASN A 80 -18.98 -16.26 -4.70
N LEU A 81 -19.01 -15.08 -5.32
CA LEU A 81 -19.08 -13.77 -4.67
C LEU A 81 -20.44 -13.13 -5.01
N GLU A 82 -21.46 -13.43 -4.22
CA GLU A 82 -22.78 -12.75 -4.25
C GLU A 82 -22.83 -11.55 -3.31
#